data_AF-A0AAW6BNM0-F1
#
_entry.id   AF-A0AAW6BNM0-F1
#
_cell.length_a   1.000
_cell.length_b   1.000
_cell.length_c   1.000
_cell.angle_alpha   90.00
_cell.angle_beta   90.00
_cell.angle_gamma   90.00
#
_symmetry.space_group_name_H-M   'P 1'
#
loop_
_entity.id
_entity.type
_entity.pdbx_description
1 polymer ?
#
loop_
_entity_poly.entity_id
_entity_poly.type
_entity_poly.pdbx_seq_one_letter_code
_entity_poly.pdbx_strand_id
1 'polypeptide(L)'
;MKFKLCVNENGVYHEAFDFWDNAILKALFEYDRLIELGIIEAKVNEEEFCEIITFLSISPHVVSSLPNSSFYLNSMSSDDVPPITLERIRLVVSQPISNFIHHGLVLGDDGSCQ
;
A
#
# COMPACT_ATOMS: atom_id res chain seq x y z
N MET A 1 12.39 6.63 11.24
CA MET A 1 11.31 6.89 10.27
C MET A 1 10.46 8.02 10.84
N LYS A 2 10.26 9.13 10.12
CA LYS A 2 9.43 10.26 10.60
C LYS A 2 8.07 10.15 9.91
N PHE A 3 7.05 9.79 10.67
CA PHE A 3 5.68 9.64 10.15
C PHE A 3 4.96 10.99 10.16
N LYS A 4 4.14 11.22 9.14
CA LYS A 4 3.34 12.43 9.01
C LYS A 4 2.04 12.23 9.81
N LEU A 5 1.95 12.88 10.96
CA LEU A 5 0.78 12.84 11.83
C LEU A 5 -0.34 13.67 11.16
N CYS A 6 -1.46 13.02 10.83
CA CYS A 6 -2.67 13.70 10.41
C CYS A 6 -3.71 13.61 11.54
N VAL A 7 -4.29 14.75 11.91
CA VAL A 7 -5.28 14.89 12.98
C VAL A 7 -6.66 14.97 12.32
N ASN A 8 -7.61 14.12 12.73
CA ASN A 8 -9.01 14.32 12.38
C ASN A 8 -9.69 15.31 13.34
N GLU A 9 -10.88 15.81 13.00
CA GLU A 9 -11.66 16.79 13.78
C GLU A 9 -11.98 16.34 15.22
N ASN A 10 -11.81 15.04 15.54
CA ASN A 10 -12.04 14.45 16.85
C ASN A 10 -10.76 14.25 17.68
N GLY A 11 -9.60 14.75 17.22
CA GLY A 11 -8.34 14.66 17.95
C GLY A 11 -7.72 13.25 17.95
N VAL A 12 -8.16 12.36 17.07
CA VAL A 12 -7.57 11.02 16.94
C VAL A 12 -6.36 11.09 16.02
N TYR A 13 -5.21 10.66 16.54
CA TYR A 13 -3.97 10.53 15.78
C TYR A 13 -4.08 9.34 14.84
N HIS A 14 -4.01 9.60 13.53
CA HIS A 14 -3.91 8.54 12.53
C HIS A 14 -2.58 8.69 11.77
N GLU A 15 -1.85 7.59 11.70
CA GLU A 15 -0.63 7.48 10.92
C GLU A 15 -1.04 7.31 9.45
N ALA A 16 -0.78 8.33 8.63
CA ALA A 16 -1.10 8.26 7.21
C ALA A 16 -0.08 7.33 6.53
N PHE A 17 -0.58 6.24 5.94
CA PHE A 17 0.22 5.33 5.13
C PHE A 17 0.92 6.09 3.99
N ASP A 18 2.20 5.79 3.80
CA ASP A 18 2.93 6.29 2.66
C ASP A 18 2.52 5.57 1.38
N PHE A 19 3.07 5.98 0.24
CA PHE A 19 2.76 5.33 -1.04
C PHE A 19 3.01 3.82 -1.01
N TRP A 20 4.11 3.39 -0.38
CA TRP A 20 4.52 2.00 -0.34
C TRP A 20 3.62 1.17 0.56
N ASP A 21 3.16 1.70 1.69
CA ASP A 21 2.20 1.01 2.55
C ASP A 21 0.86 0.78 1.81
N ASN A 22 0.41 1.76 1.03
CA ASN A 22 -0.77 1.60 0.16
C ASN A 22 -0.52 0.62 -0.99
N ALA A 23 0.70 0.60 -1.55
CA ALA A 23 1.10 -0.34 -2.59
C ALA A 23 1.14 -1.79 -2.08
N ILE A 24 1.61 -2.00 -0.84
CA ILE A 24 1.58 -3.30 -0.15
C ILE A 24 0.15 -3.78 -0.02
N LEU A 25 -0.78 -2.92 0.39
CA LEU A 25 -2.18 -3.30 0.53
C LEU A 25 -2.79 -3.72 -0.82
N LYS A 26 -2.53 -2.95 -1.88
CA LYS A 26 -2.96 -3.31 -3.25
C LYS A 26 -2.36 -4.64 -3.70
N ALA A 27 -1.09 -4.87 -3.40
CA ALA A 27 -0.40 -6.11 -3.69
C ALA A 27 -1.03 -7.31 -2.97
N LEU A 28 -1.45 -7.16 -1.71
CA LEU A 28 -2.15 -8.20 -0.96
C LEU A 28 -3.49 -8.58 -1.59
N PHE A 29 -4.27 -7.59 -2.06
CA PHE A 29 -5.53 -7.87 -2.77
C PHE A 29 -5.30 -8.56 -4.11
N GLU A 30 -4.29 -8.15 -4.87
CA GLU A 30 -3.97 -8.82 -6.14
C GLU A 30 -3.43 -10.24 -5.87
N TYR A 31 -2.63 -10.44 -4.84
CA TYR A 31 -2.15 -11.76 -4.44
C TYR A 31 -3.30 -12.73 -4.14
N ASP A 32 -4.28 -12.30 -3.33
CA ASP A 32 -5.48 -13.10 -3.02
C ASP A 32 -6.25 -13.46 -4.30
N ARG A 33 -6.46 -12.47 -5.18
CA ARG A 33 -7.08 -12.69 -6.50
C ARG A 33 -6.30 -13.69 -7.37
N LEU A 34 -4.97 -13.64 -7.38
CA LEU A 34 -4.13 -14.57 -8.16
C LEU A 34 -4.19 -16.00 -7.60
N ILE A 35 -4.34 -16.17 -6.28
CA ILE A 35 -4.61 -17.47 -5.66
C ILE A 35 -5.99 -17.98 -6.10
N GLU A 36 -7.03 -17.15 -6.03
CA GLU A 36 -8.40 -17.52 -6.43
C GLU A 36 -8.48 -17.96 -7.90
N LEU A 37 -7.68 -17.31 -8.77
CA LEU A 37 -7.56 -17.66 -10.19
C LEU A 37 -6.69 -18.90 -10.44
N GLY A 38 -6.03 -19.46 -9.42
CA GLY A 38 -5.14 -20.61 -9.54
C GLY A 38 -3.83 -20.30 -10.29
N ILE A 39 -3.42 -19.02 -10.34
CA ILE A 39 -2.17 -18.59 -10.97
C ILE A 39 -0.98 -18.79 -10.03
N ILE A 40 -1.20 -18.60 -8.72
CA ILE A 40 -0.21 -18.77 -7.67
C ILE A 40 -0.67 -19.87 -6.71
N GLU A 41 0.27 -20.65 -6.17
CA GLU A 41 -0.02 -21.63 -5.14
C GLU A 41 -0.38 -20.97 -3.80
N ALA A 42 -1.44 -21.47 -3.14
CA ALA A 42 -1.90 -20.91 -1.87
C ALA A 42 -0.96 -21.17 -0.66
N LYS A 43 0.07 -22.01 -0.82
CA LYS A 43 0.97 -22.44 0.26
C LYS A 43 2.42 -22.15 -0.08
N VAL A 44 2.76 -20.88 -0.17
CA VAL A 44 4.14 -20.41 -0.24
C VAL A 44 4.71 -20.25 1.17
N ASN A 45 6.03 -20.28 1.29
CA ASN A 45 6.70 -19.97 2.56
C ASN A 45 6.72 -18.44 2.82
N GLU A 46 7.15 -18.02 4.01
CA GLU A 46 7.14 -16.60 4.41
C GLU A 46 8.04 -15.70 3.55
N GLU A 47 9.19 -16.21 3.12
CA GLU A 47 10.16 -15.49 2.29
C GLU A 47 9.59 -15.28 0.89
N GLU A 48 9.11 -16.35 0.27
CA GLU A 48 8.47 -16.33 -1.05
C GLU A 48 7.22 -15.45 -1.05
N PHE A 49 6.41 -15.48 0.00
CA PHE A 49 5.29 -14.56 0.17
C PHE A 49 5.75 -13.10 0.13
N CYS A 50 6.77 -12.74 0.91
CA CYS A 50 7.30 -11.38 0.94
C CYS A 50 7.88 -10.93 -0.40
N GLU A 51 8.56 -11.83 -1.13
CA GLU A 51 9.07 -11.57 -2.48
C GLU A 51 7.93 -11.29 -3.47
N ILE A 52 6.87 -12.10 -3.45
CA ILE A 52 5.70 -11.92 -4.31
C ILE A 52 5.03 -10.58 -4.02
N ILE A 53 4.79 -10.24 -2.75
CA ILE A 53 4.21 -8.94 -2.39
C ILE A 53 5.14 -7.80 -2.82
N THR A 54 6.46 -7.96 -2.72
CA THR A 54 7.42 -6.94 -3.21
C THR A 54 7.26 -6.72 -4.69
N PHE A 55 7.24 -7.80 -5.49
CA PHE A 55 7.04 -7.71 -6.93
C PHE A 55 5.70 -7.07 -7.32
N LEU A 56 4.61 -7.45 -6.64
CA LEU A 56 3.29 -6.89 -6.91
C LEU A 56 3.18 -5.41 -6.51
N SER A 57 3.84 -5.00 -5.42
CA SER A 57 3.80 -3.62 -4.91
C SER A 57 4.49 -2.61 -5.84
N ILE A 58 5.36 -3.08 -6.74
CA ILE A 58 6.04 -2.24 -7.74
C ILE A 58 5.42 -2.39 -9.13
N SER A 59 4.44 -3.28 -9.28
CA SER A 59 3.79 -3.53 -10.56
C SER A 59 2.88 -2.37 -10.94
N PRO A 60 3.10 -1.69 -12.07
CA PRO A 60 2.25 -0.59 -12.52
C PRO A 60 0.77 -1.00 -12.64
N HIS A 61 0.50 -2.26 -13.01
CA HIS A 61 -0.86 -2.78 -13.12
C HIS A 61 -1.59 -2.81 -11.77
N VAL A 62 -0.86 -3.05 -10.69
CA VAL A 62 -1.42 -3.15 -9.33
C VAL A 62 -1.59 -1.75 -8.72
N VAL A 63 -0.59 -0.88 -8.88
CA VAL A 63 -0.53 0.39 -8.15
C VAL A 63 -0.91 1.62 -8.97
N SER A 64 -1.23 1.49 -10.27
CA SER A 64 -1.62 2.62 -11.13
C SER A 64 -2.78 3.46 -10.57
N SER A 65 -3.69 2.82 -9.82
CA SER A 65 -4.82 3.50 -9.17
C SER A 65 -4.44 4.36 -7.95
N LEU A 66 -3.20 4.26 -7.45
CA LEU A 66 -2.73 5.07 -6.34
C LEU A 66 -2.31 6.47 -6.81
N PRO A 67 -2.57 7.52 -6.01
CA PRO A 67 -2.09 8.87 -6.29
C PRO A 67 -0.57 8.90 -6.45
N ASN A 68 -0.07 9.67 -7.41
CA ASN A 68 1.36 9.84 -7.71
C ASN A 68 2.11 8.54 -8.07
N SER A 69 1.41 7.47 -8.45
CA SER A 69 2.02 6.19 -8.81
C SER A 69 3.11 6.33 -9.89
N SER A 70 2.87 7.16 -10.92
CA SER A 70 3.86 7.45 -11.95
C SER A 70 5.12 8.13 -11.40
N PHE A 71 5.01 9.00 -10.41
CA PHE A 71 6.16 9.64 -9.79
C PHE A 71 7.02 8.60 -9.07
N TYR A 72 6.41 7.80 -8.18
CA TYR A 72 7.13 6.80 -7.40
C TYR A 72 7.74 5.69 -8.26
N LEU A 73 7.01 5.20 -9.27
CA LEU A 73 7.50 4.16 -10.19
C LEU A 73 8.61 4.66 -11.13
N ASN A 74 8.54 5.91 -11.58
CA ASN A 74 9.58 6.48 -12.47
C ASN A 74 10.81 6.97 -11.69
N SER A 75 10.65 7.33 -10.42
CA SER A 75 11.76 7.71 -9.55
C SER A 75 12.54 6.52 -8.98
N MET A 76 12.08 5.30 -9.24
CA MET A 76 12.61 4.08 -8.66
C MET A 76 13.93 3.72 -9.36
N SER A 77 15.06 3.87 -8.67
CA SER A 77 16.25 3.12 -9.03
C SER A 77 16.11 1.69 -8.49
N SER A 78 16.71 0.70 -9.17
CA SER A 78 16.60 -0.72 -8.80
C SER A 78 17.02 -1.03 -7.37
N ASP A 79 17.78 -0.14 -6.72
CA ASP A 79 18.33 -0.33 -5.38
C ASP A 79 17.46 0.32 -4.28
N ASP A 80 16.42 1.07 -4.63
CA ASP A 80 15.62 1.88 -3.69
C ASP A 80 14.36 1.19 -3.15
N VAL A 81 14.12 -0.07 -3.52
CA VAL A 81 12.94 -0.83 -3.05
C VAL A 81 13.31 -1.55 -1.75
N PRO A 82 12.91 -1.05 -0.57
CA PRO A 82 13.15 -1.81 0.65
C PRO A 82 12.39 -3.14 0.56
N PRO A 83 13.05 -4.29 0.81
CA PRO A 83 12.36 -5.57 0.81
C PRO A 83 11.22 -5.52 1.82
N ILE A 84 10.04 -5.96 1.39
CA ILE A 84 8.88 -5.99 2.28
C ILE A 84 9.11 -7.10 3.30
N THR A 85 8.91 -6.79 4.57
CA THR A 85 8.94 -7.78 5.65
C THR A 85 7.53 -8.13 6.11
N LEU A 86 7.37 -9.29 6.73
CA LEU A 86 6.11 -9.68 7.37
C LEU A 86 5.65 -8.68 8.42
N GLU A 87 6.58 -8.02 9.12
CA GLU A 87 6.25 -7.00 10.13
C GLU A 87 5.55 -5.80 9.46
N ARG A 88 6.06 -5.35 8.31
CA ARG A 88 5.43 -4.28 7.54
C ARG A 88 4.07 -4.69 7.00
N ILE A 89 3.93 -5.91 6.49
CA ILE A 89 2.64 -6.46 6.05
C ILE A 89 1.63 -6.49 7.20
N ARG A 90 2.04 -6.95 8.39
CA ARG A 90 1.18 -6.96 9.59
C ARG A 90 0.74 -5.56 9.98
N LEU A 91 1.63 -4.57 9.92
CA LEU A 91 1.29 -3.17 10.18
C LEU A 91 0.24 -2.66 9.17
N VAL A 92 0.41 -2.98 7.89
CA VAL A 92 -0.51 -2.60 6.81
C VAL A 92 -1.91 -3.19 7.01
N VAL A 93 -2.00 -4.48 7.33
CA VAL A 93 -3.27 -5.20 7.50
C VAL A 93 -3.98 -4.86 8.81
N SER A 94 -3.24 -4.44 9.84
CA SER A 94 -3.80 -4.13 11.17
C SER A 94 -4.51 -2.77 11.25
N GLN A 95 -4.45 -1.94 10.20
CA GLN A 95 -5.13 -0.65 10.19
C GLN A 95 -6.61 -0.76 9.78
N PRO A 96 -7.48 0.13 10.30
CA PRO A 96 -8.89 0.15 9.91
C PRO A 96 -9.04 0.42 8.40
N ILE A 97 -9.60 -0.54 7.66
CA ILE A 97 -9.86 -0.45 6.21
C ILE A 97 -10.75 0.77 5.88
N SER A 98 -11.52 1.28 6.85
CA SER A 98 -12.37 2.47 6.72
C SER A 98 -11.63 3.73 6.26
N ASN A 99 -10.32 3.85 6.51
CA ASN A 99 -9.53 5.00 6.06
C ASN A 99 -9.20 4.96 4.55
N PHE A 100 -9.35 3.81 3.89
CA PHE A 100 -9.07 3.65 2.46
C PHE A 100 -10.21 4.14 1.57
N ILE A 101 -11.45 4.10 2.05
CA ILE A 101 -12.65 4.50 1.29
C ILE A 101 -12.68 6.03 1.07
N HIS A 102 -12.08 6.80 1.98
CA HIS A 102 -12.08 8.26 1.89
C HIS A 102 -11.08 8.84 0.88
N HIS A 103 -9.96 8.16 0.59
CA HIS A 103 -8.99 8.66 -0.39
C HIS A 103 -9.37 8.35 -1.86
N GLY A 104 -10.39 7.51 -2.09
CA GLY A 104 -10.94 7.22 -3.43
C GLY A 104 -12.13 8.10 -3.85
N LEU A 105 -12.64 8.93 -2.93
CA LEU A 105 -13.72 9.88 -3.19
C LEU A 105 -13.23 11.30 -2.89
N VAL A 106 -12.31 11.81 -3.71
CA VAL A 106 -12.21 13.27 -3.86
C VAL A 106 -13.40 13.69 -4.74
N LEU A 107 -14.58 13.72 -4.13
CA LEU A 107 -15.61 14.66 -4.55
C LEU A 107 -15.12 16.01 -4.06
N GLY A 108 -14.77 16.88 -5.00
CA GLY A 108 -14.17 18.18 -4.70
C GLY A 108 -14.94 18.91 -3.62
N ASP A 109 -14.24 19.27 -2.56
CA ASP A 109 -14.35 20.62 -2.03
C ASP A 109 -13.06 21.01 -1.33
N ASP A 110 -12.73 22.28 -1.47
CA ASP A 110 -11.47 22.91 -1.07
C ASP A 110 -11.27 22.85 0.45
N GLY A 111 -10.17 22.24 0.88
CA GLY A 111 -9.78 22.17 2.29
C GLY A 111 -8.28 22.14 2.44
N SER A 112 -7.68 23.32 2.33
CA SER A 112 -6.25 23.61 2.50
C SER A 112 -5.62 22.92 3.73
N CYS A 113 -4.63 22.06 3.50
CA CYS A 113 -3.63 21.70 4.50
C CYS A 113 -2.53 22.76 4.51
N GLN A 114 -2.44 23.54 5.59
CA GLN A 114 -1.21 24.23 6.00
C GLN A 114 -0.38 23.32 6.91
#